data_AF-A0A246FTY1-F1
#
_entry.id   AF-A0A246FTY1-F1
#
_cell.length_a   1.000
_cell.length_b   1.000
_cell.length_c   1.000
_cell.angle_alpha   90.00
_cell.angle_beta   90.00
_cell.angle_gamma   90.00
#
_symmetry.space_group_name_H-M   'P 1'
#
loop_
_entity.id
_entity.type
_entity.pdbx_description
1 polymer ?
#
loop_
_entity_poly.entity_id
_entity_poly.type
_entity_poly.pdbx_seq_one_letter_code
_entity_poly.pdbx_strand_id
1 'polypeptide(L)'
;MSSLAMSSIVEQQIVLHQFTPRHSVQARLMLGWSREDLAREADVEVDALQRFESHGDVDDEVRLSVAFRLEAEGLVFFPGFAPGWGMSVRGRASATAQPTPKGIISRFLDSTAASIDPATPQPNGA
;
A
#
# COMPACT_ATOMS: atom_id res chain seq x y z
N MET A 1 12.99 37.51 -5.22
CA MET A 1 12.13 36.42 -5.73
C MET A 1 12.96 35.14 -5.79
N SER A 2 13.25 34.52 -4.64
CA SER A 2 14.27 33.44 -4.58
C SER A 2 13.91 32.26 -3.67
N SER A 3 12.72 32.23 -3.08
CA SER A 3 12.40 31.23 -2.04
C SER A 3 11.87 29.90 -2.59
N LEU A 4 11.23 29.90 -3.76
CA LEU A 4 10.51 28.72 -4.29
C LEU A 4 11.39 27.85 -5.20
N ALA A 5 12.33 28.47 -5.92
CA ALA A 5 13.30 27.75 -6.74
C ALA A 5 14.40 27.07 -5.90
N MET A 6 14.76 27.63 -4.74
CA MET A 6 15.70 26.97 -3.83
C MET A 6 15.09 25.77 -3.11
N SER A 7 13.80 25.83 -2.73
CA SER A 7 13.13 24.70 -2.08
C SER A 7 13.01 23.50 -3.03
N SER A 8 12.66 23.72 -4.31
CA SER A 8 12.53 22.62 -5.28
C SER A 8 13.86 21.92 -5.56
N ILE A 9 14.97 22.67 -5.64
CA ILE A 9 16.31 22.10 -5.87
C ILE A 9 16.74 21.26 -4.66
N VAL A 10 16.50 21.74 -3.44
CA VAL A 10 16.83 21.02 -2.21
C VAL A 10 15.97 19.76 -2.07
N GLU A 11 14.67 19.83 -2.35
CA GLU A 11 13.75 18.69 -2.33
C GLU A 11 14.18 17.59 -3.33
N GLN A 12 14.56 17.96 -4.55
CA GLN A 12 15.08 17.00 -5.54
C GLN A 12 16.38 16.33 -5.08
N GLN A 13 17.33 17.11 -4.54
CA GLN A 13 18.60 16.58 -4.03
C GLN A 13 18.38 15.63 -2.84
N ILE A 14 17.47 15.98 -1.95
CA ILE A 14 17.02 15.14 -0.82
C ILE A 14 16.48 13.80 -1.34
N VAL A 15 15.61 13.82 -2.35
CA VAL A 15 15.08 12.60 -2.96
C VAL A 15 16.20 11.79 -3.64
N LEU A 16 17.07 12.42 -4.41
CA LEU A 16 18.18 11.73 -5.10
C LEU A 16 19.17 11.05 -4.13
N HIS A 17 19.36 11.60 -2.93
CA HIS A 17 20.21 10.99 -1.92
C HIS A 17 19.50 9.92 -1.07
N GLN A 18 18.18 9.98 -0.95
CA GLN A 18 17.40 9.05 -0.11
C GLN A 18 16.77 7.91 -0.88
N PHE A 19 16.47 8.11 -2.16
CA PHE A 19 15.84 7.13 -3.02
C PHE A 19 16.87 6.24 -3.72
N THR A 20 16.77 4.94 -3.45
CA THR A 20 17.75 3.93 -3.90
C THR A 20 17.09 2.92 -4.85
N PRO A 21 17.87 2.18 -5.65
CA PRO A 21 17.34 1.07 -6.48
C PRO A 21 16.52 0.06 -5.66
N ARG A 22 16.98 -0.26 -4.45
CA ARG A 22 16.28 -1.18 -3.54
C ARG A 22 14.92 -0.64 -3.12
N HIS A 23 14.78 0.67 -2.90
CA HIS A 23 13.50 1.30 -2.61
C HIS A 23 12.52 1.12 -3.75
N SER A 24 12.93 1.33 -5.00
CA SER A 24 12.09 1.13 -6.19
C SER A 24 11.51 -0.29 -6.23
N VAL A 25 12.38 -1.31 -6.11
CA VAL A 25 11.98 -2.71 -6.12
C VAL A 25 11.00 -3.03 -4.99
N GLN A 26 11.30 -2.59 -3.77
CA GLN A 26 10.45 -2.87 -2.61
C GLN A 26 9.09 -2.17 -2.72
N ALA A 27 9.08 -0.91 -3.16
CA ALA A 27 7.88 -0.11 -3.31
C ALA A 27 6.91 -0.67 -4.35
N ARG A 28 7.38 -1.04 -5.54
CA ARG A 28 6.49 -1.67 -6.55
C ARG A 28 5.92 -2.99 -6.06
N LEU A 29 6.70 -3.78 -5.31
CA LEU A 29 6.20 -5.03 -4.72
C LEU A 29 5.14 -4.77 -3.65
N MET A 30 5.27 -3.71 -2.85
CA MET A 30 4.24 -3.29 -1.89
C MET A 30 2.94 -2.85 -2.57
N LEU A 31 3.05 -2.26 -3.76
CA LEU A 31 1.91 -1.82 -4.58
C LEU A 31 1.33 -2.93 -5.47
N GLY A 32 1.98 -4.10 -5.53
CA GLY A 32 1.61 -5.18 -6.45
C GLY A 32 1.89 -4.87 -7.93
N TRP A 33 2.77 -3.91 -8.20
CA TRP A 33 3.14 -3.48 -9.55
C TRP A 33 4.31 -4.31 -10.11
N SER A 34 4.17 -4.68 -11.39
CA SER A 34 5.29 -5.14 -12.19
C SER A 34 6.28 -4.00 -12.48
N ARG A 35 7.43 -4.30 -13.06
CA ARG A 35 8.37 -3.25 -13.48
C ARG A 35 7.76 -2.42 -14.60
N GLU A 36 7.07 -3.07 -15.52
CA GLU A 36 6.38 -2.47 -16.65
C GLU A 36 5.25 -1.55 -16.18
N ASP A 37 4.57 -1.90 -15.08
CA ASP A 37 3.59 -1.02 -14.45
C ASP A 37 4.23 0.25 -13.90
N LEU A 38 5.31 0.10 -13.11
CA LEU A 38 5.99 1.25 -12.54
C LEU A 38 6.59 2.15 -13.63
N ALA A 39 7.18 1.57 -14.68
CA ALA A 39 7.74 2.32 -15.81
C ALA A 39 6.66 3.17 -16.49
N ARG A 40 5.49 2.58 -16.75
CA ARG A 40 4.35 3.28 -17.35
C ARG A 40 3.79 4.38 -16.45
N GLU A 41 3.61 4.09 -15.16
CA GLU A 41 3.07 5.07 -14.21
C GLU A 41 4.03 6.25 -14.00
N ALA A 42 5.34 6.00 -14.03
CA ALA A 42 6.38 7.01 -13.88
C ALA A 42 6.77 7.70 -15.20
N ASP A 43 6.16 7.31 -16.33
CA ASP A 43 6.48 7.80 -17.68
C ASP A 43 7.98 7.68 -18.03
N VAL A 44 8.56 6.50 -17.77
CA VAL A 44 9.96 6.19 -18.08
C VAL A 44 10.07 4.92 -18.92
N GLU A 45 11.17 4.79 -19.66
CA GLU A 45 11.50 3.58 -20.40
C GLU A 45 11.74 2.39 -19.43
N VAL A 46 11.18 1.22 -19.77
CA VAL A 46 11.32 0.00 -18.96
C VAL A 46 12.79 -0.39 -18.78
N ASP A 47 13.60 -0.24 -19.83
CA ASP A 47 15.04 -0.53 -19.81
C ASP A 47 15.79 0.42 -18.87
N ALA A 48 15.39 1.70 -18.81
CA ALA A 48 15.99 2.67 -17.89
C ALA A 48 15.65 2.32 -16.44
N LEU A 49 14.39 1.96 -16.16
CA LEU A 49 13.99 1.49 -14.84
C LEU A 49 14.69 0.19 -14.45
N GLN A 50 14.83 -0.77 -15.37
CA GLN A 50 15.58 -2.01 -15.13
C GLN A 50 17.05 -1.73 -14.81
N ARG A 51 17.69 -0.83 -15.57
CA ARG A 51 19.08 -0.42 -15.34
C ARG A 51 19.23 0.20 -13.96
N PHE A 52 18.33 1.13 -13.59
CA PHE A 52 18.29 1.74 -12.27
C PHE A 52 18.15 0.69 -11.16
N GLU A 53 17.17 -0.21 -11.24
CA GLU A 53 16.95 -1.29 -10.26
C GLU A 53 18.16 -2.23 -10.14
N SER A 54 18.95 -2.38 -11.21
CA SER A 54 20.15 -3.21 -11.27
C SER A 54 21.43 -2.48 -10.81
N HIS A 55 21.29 -1.31 -10.18
CA HIS A 55 22.41 -0.44 -9.77
C HIS A 55 23.25 0.11 -10.93
N GLY A 56 22.71 0.11 -12.15
CA GLY A 56 23.31 0.78 -13.28
C GLY A 56 23.07 2.29 -13.23
N ASP A 57 23.94 3.03 -13.91
CA ASP A 57 23.83 4.49 -14.00
C ASP A 57 22.66 4.89 -14.92
N VAL A 58 21.92 5.91 -14.49
CA VAL A 58 20.75 6.46 -15.20
C VAL A 58 20.65 7.95 -14.93
N ASP A 59 20.00 8.69 -15.83
CA ASP A 59 19.76 10.11 -15.63
C ASP A 59 18.97 10.35 -14.33
N ASP A 60 19.32 11.42 -13.61
CA ASP A 60 18.64 11.82 -12.37
C ASP A 60 17.14 12.07 -12.58
N GLU A 61 16.74 12.47 -13.80
CA GLU A 61 15.33 12.63 -14.17
C GLU A 61 14.55 11.31 -14.05
N VAL A 62 15.12 10.19 -14.49
CA VAL A 62 14.50 8.85 -14.34
C VAL A 62 14.31 8.53 -12.86
N ARG A 63 15.32 8.83 -12.03
CA ARG A 63 15.28 8.56 -10.59
C ARG A 63 14.22 9.40 -9.90
N LEU A 64 14.12 10.68 -10.24
CA LEU A 64 13.13 11.60 -9.70
C LEU A 64 11.70 11.21 -10.10
N SER A 65 11.46 10.91 -11.38
CA SER A 65 10.15 10.49 -11.87
C SER A 65 9.63 9.25 -11.14
N VAL A 66 10.51 8.24 -10.96
CA VAL A 66 10.17 7.02 -10.22
C VAL A 66 9.89 7.33 -8.75
N ALA A 67 10.75 8.12 -8.08
CA ALA A 67 10.57 8.45 -6.68
C ALA A 67 9.25 9.20 -6.42
N PHE A 68 8.98 10.25 -7.19
CA PHE A 68 7.76 11.06 -7.03
C PHE A 68 6.50 10.27 -7.36
N ARG A 69 6.54 9.39 -8.36
CA ARG A 69 5.40 8.51 -8.67
C ARG A 69 5.04 7.61 -7.50
N LEU A 70 6.03 7.07 -6.81
CA LEU A 70 5.83 6.21 -5.64
C LEU A 70 5.40 7.02 -4.40
N GLU A 71 5.95 8.22 -4.21
CA GLU A 71 5.49 9.14 -3.15
C GLU A 71 4.03 9.56 -3.35
N ALA A 72 3.58 9.70 -4.61
CA ALA A 72 2.17 10.00 -4.92
C ALA A 72 1.21 8.87 -4.51
N GLU A 73 1.70 7.63 -4.37
CA GLU A 73 0.95 6.52 -3.76
C GLU A 73 0.97 6.57 -2.21
N GLY A 74 1.70 7.51 -1.63
CA GLY A 74 1.81 7.68 -0.18
C GLY A 74 2.98 6.95 0.46
N LEU A 75 3.93 6.47 -0.35
CA LEU A 75 5.16 5.88 0.16
C LEU A 75 6.14 6.98 0.61
N VAL A 76 6.96 6.66 1.60
CA VAL A 76 8.05 7.51 2.09
C VAL A 76 9.34 6.71 2.16
N PHE A 77 10.46 7.37 1.86
CA PHE A 77 11.77 6.74 1.73
C PHE A 77 12.75 7.34 2.72
N PHE A 78 13.39 6.49 3.53
CA PHE A 78 14.44 6.88 4.47
C PHE A 78 15.70 6.06 4.18
N PRO A 79 16.89 6.69 4.12
CA PRO A 79 18.15 5.98 3.93
C PRO A 79 18.33 4.85 4.95
N GLY A 80 18.62 3.64 4.47
CA GLY A 80 18.90 2.48 5.32
C GLY A 80 17.66 1.72 5.81
N PHE A 81 16.45 2.15 5.47
CA PHE A 81 15.20 1.49 5.84
C PHE A 81 14.44 1.02 4.59
N ALA A 82 13.55 0.03 4.73
CA ALA A 82 12.62 -0.29 3.64
C ALA A 82 11.59 0.85 3.46
N PRO A 83 10.97 1.00 2.29
CA PRO A 83 9.90 1.98 2.08
C PRO A 83 8.78 1.81 3.12
N GLY A 84 8.28 2.93 3.63
CA GLY A 84 7.18 2.97 4.59
C GLY A 84 5.94 3.64 4.00
N TRP A 85 4.78 3.41 4.61
CA TRP A 85 3.58 4.19 4.32
C TRP A 85 3.61 5.48 5.14
N GLY A 86 3.51 6.63 4.47
CA GLY A 86 3.40 7.93 5.12
C GLY A 86 2.14 8.02 5.98
N MET A 87 2.21 8.76 7.09
CA MET A 87 1.13 8.86 8.08
C MET A 87 -0.15 9.58 7.60
N SER A 88 -0.21 10.07 6.35
CA SER A 88 -1.30 10.96 5.92
C SER A 88 -1.93 10.71 4.54
N VAL A 89 -1.80 9.51 3.96
CA VAL A 89 -2.65 9.11 2.80
C VAL A 89 -3.87 8.30 3.30
N ARG A 90 -4.59 8.85 4.28
CA ARG A 90 -5.98 8.47 4.55
C ARG A 90 -6.86 9.12 3.47
N GLY A 91 -6.82 8.59 2.26
CA GLY A 91 -7.64 9.11 1.16
C GLY A 91 -7.71 8.25 -0.08
N ARG A 92 -6.68 7.43 -0.34
CA ARG A 92 -6.68 6.48 -1.46
C ARG A 92 -6.49 5.06 -0.95
N ALA A 93 -7.40 4.64 -0.08
CA ALA A 93 -7.69 3.22 0.02
C ALA A 93 -8.22 2.79 -1.37
N SER A 94 -7.34 2.29 -2.23
CA SER A 94 -7.78 1.43 -3.31
C SER A 94 -8.35 0.18 -2.64
N ALA A 95 -9.67 0.17 -2.49
CA ALA A 95 -10.40 -0.95 -1.95
C ALA A 95 -10.39 -2.10 -2.97
N THR A 96 -9.25 -2.78 -3.13
CA THR A 96 -9.17 -4.10 -3.77
C THR A 96 -8.13 -4.96 -3.06
N ALA A 97 -8.39 -5.20 -1.77
CA ALA A 97 -7.89 -6.39 -1.09
C ALA A 97 -9.01 -6.90 -0.17
N GLN A 98 -9.97 -7.62 -0.76
CA GLN A 98 -10.75 -8.57 0.02
C GLN A 98 -9.78 -9.72 0.36
N PRO A 99 -9.51 -9.99 1.64
CA PRO A 99 -10.19 -11.12 2.25
C PRO A 99 -10.44 -10.95 3.76
N THR A 100 -11.65 -11.25 4.22
CA THR A 100 -11.85 -12.14 5.38
C THR A 100 -13.33 -12.55 5.45
N PRO A 101 -13.64 -13.86 5.51
CA PRO A 101 -15.01 -14.32 5.68
C PRO A 101 -15.50 -13.89 7.06
N LYS A 102 -16.76 -13.42 7.08
CA LYS A 102 -17.52 -13.10 8.29
C LYS A 102 -17.35 -14.22 9.31
N GLY A 103 -16.81 -13.88 10.47
CA GLY A 103 -16.57 -14.82 11.56
C GLY A 103 -17.82 -15.63 11.91
N ILE A 104 -17.60 -16.91 12.17
CA ILE A 104 -18.59 -17.94 12.50
C ILE A 104 -19.43 -17.55 13.75
N ILE A 105 -18.96 -16.58 14.53
CA ILE A 105 -19.55 -16.16 15.81
C ILE A 105 -20.85 -15.35 15.64
N SER A 106 -21.17 -14.85 14.43
CA SER A 106 -22.39 -14.06 14.20
C SER A 106 -23.64 -14.89 13.87
N ARG A 107 -23.54 -16.23 13.80
CA ARG A 107 -24.68 -17.11 13.46
C ARG A 107 -25.41 -17.68 14.69
N PHE A 108 -24.87 -17.47 15.90
CA PHE A 108 -25.39 -18.12 17.11
C PHE A 108 -26.36 -17.28 17.95
N LEU A 109 -26.60 -16.01 17.58
CA LEU A 109 -27.46 -15.10 18.36
C LEU A 109 -28.89 -14.92 17.79
N ASP A 110 -29.25 -15.61 16.71
CA ASP A 110 -30.59 -15.53 16.08
C ASP A 110 -31.50 -16.73 16.43
N SER A 111 -31.02 -17.74 17.16
CA SER A 111 -31.78 -18.99 17.44
C SER A 111 -32.38 -19.07 18.84
N THR A 112 -32.96 -17.99 19.37
CA THR A 112 -33.86 -18.12 20.55
C THR A 112 -35.07 -17.19 20.48
N ALA A 113 -35.90 -17.36 19.47
CA ALA A 113 -37.27 -16.84 19.47
C ALA A 113 -38.22 -17.85 18.83
N ALA A 114 -38.27 -19.07 19.38
CA ALA A 114 -39.37 -19.99 19.15
C ALA A 114 -40.05 -20.25 20.49
N SER A 115 -41.22 -19.64 20.64
CA SER A 115 -42.19 -19.82 21.71
C SER A 115 -42.50 -21.31 21.89
N ILE A 116 -42.34 -21.83 23.11
CA ILE A 116 -42.84 -23.15 23.49
C ILE A 116 -43.67 -22.98 24.76
N ASP A 117 -44.99 -23.11 24.60
CA ASP A 117 -45.97 -23.23 25.67
C ASP A 117 -45.63 -24.41 26.60
N PRO A 118 -45.76 -24.28 27.94
CA PRO A 118 -45.57 -25.39 28.85
C PRO A 118 -46.84 -26.26 28.93
N ALA A 119 -46.81 -27.44 28.33
CA ALA A 119 -47.76 -28.52 28.61
C ALA A 119 -47.37 -29.28 29.90
N THR A 120 -48.35 -29.45 30.78
CA THR A 120 -48.34 -30.13 32.08
C THR A 120 -47.81 -31.57 32.06
N PRO A 121 -47.03 -32.02 33.07
CA PRO A 121 -46.76 -33.43 33.29
C PRO A 121 -47.71 -34.02 34.34
N GLN A 122 -48.40 -35.12 34.01
CA GLN A 122 -49.16 -35.94 34.95
C GLN A 122 -48.58 -37.37 34.95
N PRO A 123 -48.08 -37.90 36.08
CA PRO A 123 -47.52 -39.24 36.15
C PRO A 123 -48.59 -40.26 36.58
N ASN A 124 -48.74 -41.35 35.82
CA ASN A 124 -49.47 -42.56 36.24
C ASN A 124 -48.48 -43.73 36.24
N GLY A 125 -48.30 -44.39 37.38
CA GLY A 125 -47.52 -45.62 37.48
C GLY A 125 -47.28 -46.08 38.92
N ALA A 126 -48.16 -46.99 39.36
CA ALA A 126 -48.15 -47.84 40.57
C ALA A 126 -48.55 -47.21 41.92
#